data_AF-A0A964YHA3-F1
#
_entry.id   AF-A0A964YHA3-F1
#
_cell.length_a   1.000
_cell.length_b   1.000
_cell.length_c   1.000
_cell.angle_alpha   90.00
_cell.angle_beta   90.00
_cell.angle_gamma   90.00
#
_symmetry.space_group_name_H-M   'P 1'
#
loop_
_entity.id
_entity.type
_entity.pdbx_description
1 polymer ?
#
loop_
_entity_poly.entity_id
_entity_poly.type
_entity_poly.pdbx_seq_one_letter_code
_entity_poly.pdbx_strand_id
1 'polypeptide(L)'
;ILDEAVHLYKITHAQSRQNNYDKLLAIFNDTMQGRVGYLDVLIGGTLQFLEDSRRGLYSDPAWQRRTATSRMVKSALQGLTGPVIRLEPLNQDELLRLLEQITTVHSDHYNTPYSLQKPDLQIFLTEMTRRLGSDILLTPGEVVRDWLAVLNVLHQNPQLSFSSVMLGEQFQVKGFHQNNQDGSLQPPKIPNEYAEFTL
;
A
#
# COMPACT_ATOMS: atom_id res chain seq x y z
N ILE A 1 14.22 -2.04 9.63
CA ILE A 1 13.16 -1.41 8.80
C ILE A 1 12.04 -1.02 9.73
N LEU A 2 11.60 0.24 9.68
CA LEU A 2 10.43 0.75 10.38
C LEU A 2 9.32 0.97 9.35
N ASP A 3 8.31 0.11 9.36
CA ASP A 3 7.14 0.26 8.52
C ASP A 3 6.03 1.04 9.25
N GLU A 4 5.08 1.58 8.51
CA GLU A 4 3.92 2.29 9.04
C GLU A 4 4.27 3.47 9.97
N ALA A 5 5.32 4.23 9.67
CA ALA A 5 5.71 5.41 10.46
C ALA A 5 4.59 6.47 10.54
N VAL A 6 3.57 6.37 9.69
CA VAL A 6 2.31 7.12 9.80
C VAL A 6 1.64 6.96 11.18
N HIS A 7 1.90 5.88 11.92
CA HIS A 7 1.42 5.73 13.29
C HIS A 7 2.01 6.74 14.26
N LEU A 8 3.25 7.19 14.04
CA LEU A 8 3.83 8.30 14.80
C LEU A 8 3.08 9.60 14.52
N TYR A 9 2.67 9.83 13.28
CA TYR A 9 1.84 10.98 12.89
C TYR A 9 0.45 10.97 13.56
N LYS A 10 -0.13 9.78 13.72
CA LYS A 10 -1.44 9.59 14.38
C LYS A 10 -1.40 9.88 15.89
N ILE A 11 -0.23 9.91 16.55
CA ILE A 11 -0.11 10.25 17.98
C ILE A 11 -0.70 11.65 18.23
N THR A 12 -1.80 11.71 19.00
CA THR A 12 -2.51 12.96 19.31
C THR A 12 -1.68 13.87 20.22
N HIS A 13 -1.03 13.31 21.24
CA HIS A 13 -0.25 14.08 22.21
C HIS A 13 1.03 14.64 21.58
N ALA A 14 1.12 15.97 21.49
CA ALA A 14 2.18 16.66 20.74
C ALA A 14 3.58 16.38 21.29
N GLN A 15 3.77 16.42 22.62
CA GLN A 15 5.09 16.17 23.23
C GLN A 15 5.56 14.74 22.96
N SER A 16 4.66 13.77 23.03
CA SER A 16 5.00 12.37 22.76
C SER A 16 5.39 12.18 21.30
N ARG A 17 4.67 12.81 20.37
CA ARG A 17 5.01 12.78 18.95
C ARG A 17 6.38 13.41 18.69
N GLN A 18 6.66 14.59 19.26
CA GLN A 18 7.95 15.26 19.12
C GLN A 18 9.11 14.40 19.66
N ASN A 19 8.96 13.83 20.86
CA ASN A 19 9.98 12.97 21.45
C ASN A 19 10.30 11.75 20.56
N ASN A 20 9.32 11.24 19.81
CA ASN A 20 9.56 10.16 18.84
C ASN A 20 10.29 10.68 17.59
N TYR A 21 9.93 11.85 17.08
CA TYR A 21 10.61 12.46 15.93
C TYR A 21 12.06 12.82 16.25
N ASP A 22 12.35 13.27 17.48
CA ASP A 22 13.71 13.57 17.94
C ASP A 22 14.58 12.31 17.99
N LYS A 23 14.01 11.16 18.42
CA LYS A 23 14.69 9.87 18.40
C LYS A 23 15.00 9.43 16.97
N LEU A 24 14.04 9.56 16.05
CA LEU A 24 14.29 9.28 14.63
C LEU A 24 15.38 10.19 14.06
N LEU A 25 15.41 11.46 14.46
CA LEU A 25 16.42 12.41 13.99
C LEU A 25 17.80 12.08 14.55
N ALA A 26 17.90 11.61 15.80
CA ALA A 26 19.13 11.12 16.38
C ALA A 26 19.69 9.93 15.57
N ILE A 27 18.85 8.93 15.29
CA ILE A 27 19.22 7.78 14.46
C ILE A 27 19.71 8.24 13.08
N PHE A 28 18.95 9.12 12.42
CA PHE A 28 19.31 9.67 11.11
C PHE A 28 20.68 10.38 11.13
N ASN A 29 20.95 11.18 12.17
CA ASN A 29 22.22 11.89 12.29
C ASN A 29 23.38 10.94 12.56
N ASP A 30 23.19 9.91 13.38
CA ASP A 30 24.23 8.95 13.70
C ASP A 30 24.62 8.09 12.49
N THR A 31 23.66 7.73 11.63
CA THR A 31 23.93 7.01 10.38
C THR A 31 24.58 7.91 9.32
N MET A 32 24.07 9.13 9.12
CA MET A 32 24.60 10.04 8.08
C MET A 32 25.96 10.65 8.42
N GLN A 33 26.31 10.78 9.71
CA GLN A 33 27.59 11.36 10.15
C GLN A 33 28.68 10.30 10.35
N GLY A 34 28.44 9.04 9.96
CA GLY A 34 29.43 7.97 10.03
C GLY A 34 29.81 7.55 11.45
N ARG A 35 28.97 7.86 12.45
CA ARG A 35 29.18 7.42 13.84
C ARG A 35 28.82 5.95 14.02
N VAL A 36 27.95 5.42 13.16
CA VAL A 36 27.55 4.02 13.14
C VAL A 36 27.94 3.44 11.78
N GLY A 37 28.73 2.37 11.79
CA GLY A 37 29.07 1.59 10.60
C GLY A 37 28.16 0.36 10.46
N TYR A 38 27.92 -0.08 9.23
CA TYR A 38 27.17 -1.30 8.90
C TYR A 38 25.71 -1.32 9.39
N LEU A 39 25.09 -0.15 9.60
CA LEU A 39 23.67 -0.03 9.96
C LEU A 39 22.92 0.79 8.90
N ASP A 40 21.92 0.16 8.31
CA ASP A 40 20.93 0.83 7.47
C ASP A 40 19.56 0.88 8.17
N VAL A 41 18.94 2.07 8.14
CA VAL A 41 17.60 2.29 8.69
C VAL A 41 16.69 2.79 7.58
N LEU A 42 15.76 1.92 7.16
CA LEU A 42 14.70 2.26 6.21
C LEU A 42 13.42 2.58 6.98
N ILE A 43 12.78 3.71 6.66
CA ILE A 43 11.53 4.16 7.27
C ILE A 43 10.47 4.33 6.17
N GLY A 44 9.42 3.53 6.24
CA GLY A 44 8.23 3.64 5.38
C GLY A 44 7.20 4.58 6.01
N GLY A 45 6.73 5.56 5.25
CA GLY A 45 5.75 6.53 5.73
C GLY A 45 5.00 7.22 4.60
N THR A 46 3.88 7.86 4.93
CA THR A 46 3.09 8.60 3.95
C THR A 46 3.71 9.97 3.66
N LEU A 47 3.35 10.57 2.52
CA LEU A 47 3.74 11.93 2.18
C LEU A 47 3.33 12.93 3.28
N GLN A 48 2.14 12.75 3.85
CA GLN A 48 1.64 13.56 4.96
C GLN A 48 2.49 13.41 6.23
N PHE A 49 2.97 12.19 6.55
CA PHE A 49 3.88 11.98 7.68
C PHE A 49 5.18 12.78 7.51
N LEU A 50 5.70 12.89 6.29
CA LEU A 50 6.91 13.65 6.01
C LEU A 50 6.65 15.18 5.98
N GLU A 51 5.72 15.63 5.13
CA GLU A 51 5.64 17.01 4.67
C GLU A 51 4.71 17.93 5.47
N ASP A 52 3.82 17.38 6.32
CA ASP A 52 2.92 18.21 7.12
C ASP A 52 3.75 19.08 8.10
N SER A 53 3.68 20.41 7.92
CA SER A 53 4.44 21.39 8.68
C SER A 53 3.96 21.60 10.11
N ARG A 54 2.82 21.01 10.49
CA ARG A 54 2.24 21.13 11.84
C ARG A 54 2.36 19.83 12.64
N ARG A 55 2.22 18.68 11.98
CA ARG A 55 2.17 17.37 12.62
C ARG A 55 3.15 16.34 12.08
N GLY A 56 3.59 16.50 10.83
CA GLY A 56 4.57 15.63 10.20
C GLY A 56 6.00 15.95 10.64
N LEU A 57 6.98 15.28 10.05
CA LEU A 57 8.39 15.52 10.35
C LEU A 57 8.78 16.98 10.07
N TYR A 58 8.16 17.63 9.08
CA TYR A 58 8.41 19.03 8.75
C TYR A 58 7.89 20.03 9.79
N SER A 59 7.23 19.56 10.87
CA SER A 59 7.00 20.41 12.05
C SER A 59 8.31 20.81 12.74
N ASP A 60 9.38 20.05 12.54
CA ASP A 60 10.74 20.42 12.94
C ASP A 60 11.56 20.84 11.70
N PRO A 61 12.06 22.09 11.65
CA PRO A 61 12.90 22.57 10.56
C PRO A 61 14.18 21.73 10.31
N ALA A 62 14.67 21.01 11.32
CA ALA A 62 15.83 20.14 11.19
C ALA A 62 15.59 18.99 10.21
N TRP A 63 14.39 18.41 10.23
CA TRP A 63 13.97 17.40 9.26
C TRP A 63 13.85 18.01 7.87
N GLN A 64 13.10 19.10 7.72
CA GLN A 64 12.86 19.74 6.43
C GLN A 64 14.17 20.05 5.68
N ARG A 65 15.19 20.57 6.36
CA ARG A 65 16.49 20.88 5.73
C ARG A 65 17.24 19.65 5.22
N ARG A 66 17.06 18.49 5.85
CA ARG A 66 17.78 17.24 5.53
C ARG A 66 17.06 16.43 4.47
N THR A 67 15.73 16.43 4.50
CA THR A 67 14.90 15.54 3.69
C THR A 67 14.16 16.24 2.55
N ALA A 68 14.23 17.57 2.47
CA ALA A 68 13.64 18.29 1.34
C ALA A 68 14.31 17.87 0.02
N THR A 69 13.47 17.58 -0.97
CA THR A 69 13.94 17.33 -2.33
C THR A 69 14.63 18.58 -2.87
N SER A 70 15.79 18.42 -3.50
CA SER A 70 16.47 19.52 -4.17
C SER A 70 15.56 20.13 -5.25
N ARG A 71 15.50 21.46 -5.33
CA ARG A 71 14.72 22.21 -6.34
C ARG A 71 15.14 21.89 -7.78
N MET A 72 16.32 21.29 -7.95
CA MET A 72 16.88 20.94 -9.26
C MET A 72 16.47 19.55 -9.75
N VAL A 73 15.89 18.71 -8.87
CA VAL A 73 15.41 17.37 -9.20
C VAL A 73 14.02 17.53 -9.85
N LYS A 74 14.00 17.65 -11.18
CA LYS A 74 12.75 17.50 -11.95
C LYS A 74 12.29 16.04 -11.84
N SER A 75 10.98 15.83 -11.75
CA SER A 75 10.32 14.54 -11.48
C SER A 75 10.85 13.34 -12.29
N ALA A 76 11.40 13.55 -13.49
CA ALA A 76 11.95 12.47 -14.32
C ALA A 76 13.37 11.98 -13.93
N LEU A 77 14.10 12.70 -13.07
CA LEU A 77 15.44 12.32 -12.62
C LEU A 77 15.42 12.18 -11.10
N GLN A 78 14.70 11.18 -10.57
CA GLN A 78 14.71 10.90 -9.14
C GLN A 78 16.14 10.61 -8.67
N GLY A 79 16.68 11.49 -7.82
CA GLY A 79 17.95 11.25 -7.16
C GLY A 79 17.79 10.17 -6.10
N LEU A 80 18.15 8.92 -6.42
CA LEU A 80 18.20 7.81 -5.47
C LEU A 80 19.29 7.96 -4.40
N THR A 81 20.13 8.98 -4.52
CA THR A 81 21.20 9.31 -3.59
C THR A 81 20.72 10.16 -2.41
N GLY A 82 19.47 10.62 -2.43
CA GLY A 82 18.89 11.41 -1.35
C GLY A 82 18.42 10.55 -0.16
N PRO A 83 18.24 11.13 1.03
CA PRO A 83 17.73 10.42 2.20
C PRO A 83 16.25 10.06 2.13
N VAL A 84 15.53 10.55 1.11
CA VAL A 84 14.12 10.26 0.87
C VAL A 84 13.95 9.74 -0.55
N ILE A 85 13.37 8.55 -0.66
CA ILE A 85 12.95 7.96 -1.92
C ILE A 85 11.43 8.13 -2.02
N ARG A 86 10.95 8.76 -3.09
CA ARG A 86 9.52 8.97 -3.32
C ARG A 86 9.01 7.90 -4.27
N LEU A 87 8.10 7.08 -3.78
CA LEU A 87 7.47 6.04 -4.59
C LEU A 87 6.34 6.67 -5.40
N GLU A 88 6.41 6.51 -6.71
CA GLU A 88 5.33 6.88 -7.61
C GLU A 88 4.33 5.71 -7.71
N PRO A 89 3.03 6.01 -7.89
CA PRO A 89 2.05 4.96 -8.13
C PRO A 89 2.40 4.22 -9.42
N LEU A 90 2.12 2.91 -9.44
CA LEU A 90 2.34 2.08 -10.63
C LEU A 90 1.51 2.62 -11.80
N ASN A 91 2.16 2.78 -12.95
CA ASN A 91 1.44 3.08 -14.18
C ASN A 91 0.78 1.81 -14.76
N GLN A 92 -0.06 1.98 -15.78
CA GLN A 92 -0.80 0.87 -16.38
C GLN A 92 0.11 -0.23 -16.95
N ASP A 93 1.24 0.13 -17.57
CA ASP A 93 2.19 -0.82 -18.15
C ASP A 93 2.98 -1.58 -17.07
N GLU A 94 3.30 -0.93 -15.96
CA GLU A 94 3.92 -1.56 -14.79
C GLU A 94 2.93 -2.50 -14.08
N LEU A 95 1.67 -2.10 -13.98
CA LEU A 95 0.62 -2.95 -13.42
C LEU A 95 0.38 -4.19 -14.29
N LEU A 96 0.33 -4.04 -15.62
CA LEU A 96 0.25 -5.19 -16.53
C LEU A 96 1.44 -6.13 -16.35
N ARG A 97 2.67 -5.59 -16.32
CA ARG A 97 3.88 -6.41 -16.08
C ARG A 97 3.84 -7.11 -14.73
N LEU A 98 3.34 -6.46 -13.68
CA LEU A 98 3.16 -7.07 -12.37
C LEU A 98 2.23 -8.29 -12.47
N LEU A 99 1.10 -8.18 -13.17
CA LEU A 99 0.16 -9.30 -13.35
C LEU A 99 0.75 -10.44 -14.19
N GLU A 100 1.55 -10.14 -15.21
CA GLU A 100 2.28 -11.16 -15.98
C GLU A 100 3.24 -11.96 -15.09
N GLN A 101 4.02 -11.25 -14.26
CA GLN A 101 4.97 -11.89 -13.34
C GLN A 101 4.24 -12.73 -12.30
N ILE A 102 3.12 -12.24 -11.74
CA ILE A 102 2.29 -13.02 -10.82
C ILE A 102 1.75 -14.29 -11.49
N THR A 103 1.28 -14.18 -12.73
CA THR A 103 0.78 -15.33 -13.50
C THR A 103 1.87 -16.38 -13.71
N THR A 104 3.09 -15.94 -14.02
CA THR A 104 4.26 -16.82 -14.18
C THR A 104 4.60 -17.53 -12.87
N VAL A 105 4.71 -16.79 -11.77
CA VAL A 105 5.00 -17.37 -10.45
C VAL A 105 3.92 -18.36 -10.03
N HIS A 106 2.66 -18.04 -10.31
CA HIS A 106 1.52 -18.91 -9.99
C HIS A 106 1.52 -20.19 -10.84
N SER A 107 1.74 -20.08 -12.16
CA SER A 107 1.85 -21.26 -13.03
C SER A 107 2.99 -22.18 -12.63
N ASP A 108 4.14 -21.60 -12.27
CA ASP A 108 5.32 -22.36 -11.86
C ASP A 108 5.09 -23.07 -10.52
N HIS A 109 4.40 -22.41 -9.58
CA HIS A 109 4.09 -23.00 -8.28
C HIS A 109 3.15 -24.22 -8.40
N TYR A 110 2.11 -24.13 -9.25
CA TYR A 110 1.11 -25.17 -9.43
C TYR A 110 1.36 -26.10 -10.63
N ASN A 111 2.49 -25.95 -11.34
CA ASN A 111 2.79 -26.65 -12.59
C ASN A 111 1.61 -26.66 -13.59
N THR A 112 0.83 -25.58 -13.61
CA THR A 112 -0.36 -25.46 -14.45
C THR A 112 -0.10 -24.41 -15.51
N PRO A 113 0.03 -24.79 -16.80
CA PRO A 113 0.23 -23.81 -17.85
C PRO A 113 -1.06 -23.04 -18.08
N TYR A 114 -1.03 -21.73 -17.86
CA TYR A 114 -2.10 -20.83 -18.26
C TYR A 114 -1.91 -20.37 -19.70
N SER A 115 -2.97 -20.43 -20.51
CA SER A 115 -2.99 -19.81 -21.84
C SER A 115 -3.38 -18.32 -21.76
N LEU A 116 -2.93 -17.61 -20.73
CA LEU A 116 -3.23 -16.18 -20.52
C LEU A 116 -2.21 -15.33 -21.26
N GLN A 117 -2.69 -14.36 -22.03
CA GLN A 117 -1.89 -13.43 -22.81
C GLN A 117 -2.12 -11.98 -22.34
N LYS A 118 -1.27 -11.06 -22.80
CA LYS A 118 -1.43 -9.61 -22.52
C LYS A 118 -2.85 -9.07 -22.73
N PRO A 119 -3.58 -9.44 -23.80
CA PRO A 119 -4.96 -8.98 -23.99
C PRO A 119 -5.91 -9.42 -22.87
N ASP A 120 -5.73 -10.61 -22.31
CA ASP A 120 -6.57 -11.12 -21.20
C ASP A 120 -6.38 -10.27 -19.93
N LEU A 121 -5.13 -9.91 -19.65
CA LEU A 121 -4.77 -9.02 -18.53
C LEU A 121 -5.37 -7.62 -18.71
N GLN A 122 -5.39 -7.11 -19.94
CA GLN A 122 -6.04 -5.83 -20.25
C GLN A 122 -7.56 -5.90 -20.05
N ILE A 123 -8.21 -6.98 -20.51
CA ILE A 123 -9.63 -7.22 -20.28
C ILE A 123 -9.95 -7.21 -18.78
N PHE A 124 -9.12 -7.89 -17.97
CA PHE A 124 -9.26 -7.88 -16.52
C PHE A 124 -9.19 -6.46 -15.94
N LEU A 125 -8.15 -5.69 -16.29
CA LEU A 125 -7.99 -4.31 -15.77
C LEU A 125 -9.13 -3.38 -16.21
N THR A 126 -9.61 -3.52 -17.45
CA THR A 126 -10.77 -2.76 -17.95
C THR A 126 -12.02 -3.13 -17.17
N GLU A 127 -12.26 -4.41 -16.91
CA GLU A 127 -13.43 -4.87 -16.18
C GLU A 127 -13.40 -4.46 -14.71
N MET A 128 -12.22 -4.51 -14.07
CA MET A 128 -12.00 -4.00 -12.72
C MET A 128 -12.34 -2.51 -12.62
N THR A 129 -11.84 -1.69 -13.55
CA THR A 129 -12.14 -0.26 -13.61
C THR A 129 -13.63 0.00 -13.84
N ARG A 130 -14.27 -0.79 -14.71
CA ARG A 130 -15.70 -0.66 -15.01
C ARG A 130 -16.58 -0.98 -13.81
N ARG A 131 -16.25 -2.02 -13.03
CA ARG A 131 -17.06 -2.48 -11.90
C ARG A 131 -16.92 -1.62 -10.65
N LEU A 132 -15.75 -1.04 -10.41
CA LEU A 132 -15.50 -0.17 -9.26
C LEU A 132 -15.91 1.28 -9.51
N GLY A 133 -16.14 1.66 -10.77
CA GLY A 133 -16.42 3.04 -11.17
C GLY A 133 -15.13 3.81 -11.42
N SER A 134 -15.16 4.71 -12.40
CA SER A 134 -14.00 5.50 -12.86
C SER A 134 -13.35 6.35 -11.78
N ASP A 135 -14.04 6.59 -10.68
CA ASP A 135 -13.66 7.53 -9.63
C ASP A 135 -12.90 6.84 -8.48
N ILE A 136 -12.86 5.50 -8.46
CA ILE A 136 -12.07 4.75 -7.47
C ILE A 136 -10.69 4.44 -8.04
N LEU A 137 -9.68 5.07 -7.47
CA LEU A 137 -8.27 4.69 -7.68
C LEU A 137 -8.05 3.28 -7.13
N LEU A 138 -7.97 2.30 -8.03
CA LEU A 138 -7.58 0.94 -7.71
C LEU A 138 -6.21 0.92 -7.05
N THR A 139 -6.14 0.38 -5.84
CA THR A 139 -4.84 0.15 -5.22
C THR A 139 -4.19 -1.08 -5.85
N PRO A 140 -2.88 -1.08 -6.11
CA PRO A 140 -2.20 -2.26 -6.65
C PRO A 140 -2.47 -3.53 -5.85
N GLY A 141 -2.59 -3.42 -4.52
CA GLY A 141 -2.90 -4.54 -3.64
C GLY A 141 -4.26 -5.18 -3.90
N GLU A 142 -5.29 -4.39 -4.22
CA GLU A 142 -6.61 -4.91 -4.59
C GLU A 142 -6.55 -5.63 -5.94
N VAL A 143 -5.93 -5.00 -6.94
CA VAL A 143 -5.77 -5.59 -8.28
C VAL A 143 -5.05 -6.94 -8.20
N VAL A 144 -3.97 -7.03 -7.42
CA VAL A 144 -3.22 -8.27 -7.22
C VAL A 144 -4.05 -9.34 -6.54
N ARG A 145 -4.82 -8.99 -5.49
CA ARG A 145 -5.67 -9.94 -4.77
C ARG A 145 -6.74 -10.52 -5.68
N ASP A 146 -7.42 -9.66 -6.43
CA ASP A 146 -8.49 -10.05 -7.33
C ASP A 146 -7.95 -10.88 -8.49
N TRP A 147 -6.76 -10.53 -9.01
CA TRP A 147 -6.10 -11.34 -10.02
C TRP A 147 -5.73 -12.74 -9.53
N LEU A 148 -5.17 -12.85 -8.32
CA LEU A 148 -4.88 -14.14 -7.69
C LEU A 148 -6.16 -14.97 -7.48
N ALA A 149 -7.28 -14.33 -7.15
CA ALA A 149 -8.57 -15.02 -7.04
C ALA A 149 -8.99 -15.62 -8.40
N VAL A 150 -8.82 -14.89 -9.51
CA VAL A 150 -9.08 -15.40 -10.87
C VAL A 150 -8.20 -16.61 -11.17
N LEU A 151 -6.89 -16.51 -10.93
CA LEU A 151 -5.96 -17.60 -11.18
C LEU A 151 -6.29 -18.84 -10.35
N ASN A 152 -6.68 -18.66 -9.08
CA ASN A 152 -7.11 -19.75 -8.21
C ASN A 152 -8.39 -20.43 -8.71
N VAL A 153 -9.37 -19.67 -9.19
CA VAL A 153 -10.61 -20.23 -9.77
C VAL A 153 -10.30 -21.04 -11.03
N LEU A 154 -9.45 -20.52 -11.92
CA LEU A 154 -9.02 -21.22 -13.13
C LEU A 154 -8.24 -22.50 -12.81
N HIS A 155 -7.39 -22.46 -11.79
CA HIS A 155 -6.65 -23.64 -11.33
C HIS A 155 -7.59 -24.72 -10.78
N GLN A 156 -8.54 -24.34 -9.93
CA GLN A 156 -9.48 -25.29 -9.32
C GLN A 156 -10.50 -25.86 -10.32
N ASN A 157 -10.74 -25.17 -11.44
CA ASN A 157 -11.73 -25.53 -12.44
C ASN A 157 -11.12 -25.53 -13.84
N PRO A 158 -10.34 -26.56 -14.22
CA PRO A 158 -9.67 -26.62 -15.53
C PRO A 158 -10.60 -26.54 -16.75
N GLN A 159 -11.88 -26.85 -16.55
CA GLN A 159 -12.93 -26.74 -17.58
C GLN A 159 -13.38 -25.31 -17.88
N LEU A 160 -13.05 -24.33 -17.01
CA LEU A 160 -13.46 -22.95 -17.20
C LEU A 160 -12.44 -22.18 -18.03
N SER A 161 -12.94 -21.41 -18.99
CA SER A 161 -12.12 -20.43 -19.73
C SER A 161 -12.04 -19.12 -18.96
N PHE A 162 -10.97 -18.35 -19.20
CA PHE A 162 -10.81 -16.99 -18.66
C PHE A 162 -12.04 -16.11 -18.93
N SER A 163 -12.54 -16.12 -20.18
CA SER A 163 -13.72 -15.37 -20.58
C SER A 163 -14.97 -15.75 -19.77
N SER A 164 -15.13 -17.02 -19.42
CA SER A 164 -16.23 -17.49 -18.58
C SER A 164 -16.15 -16.97 -17.15
N VAL A 165 -14.94 -16.86 -16.59
CA VAL A 165 -14.71 -16.31 -15.23
C VAL A 165 -14.97 -14.80 -15.21
N MET A 166 -14.54 -14.07 -16.25
CA MET A 166 -14.75 -12.62 -16.35
C MET A 166 -16.21 -12.24 -16.57
N LEU A 167 -16.94 -12.98 -17.42
CA LEU A 167 -18.36 -12.73 -17.73
C LEU A 167 -19.32 -13.32 -16.69
N GLY A 168 -18.84 -14.20 -15.80
CA GLY A 168 -19.65 -14.82 -14.77
C GLY A 168 -20.06 -13.86 -13.66
N GLU A 169 -21.30 -13.96 -13.19
CA GLU A 169 -21.82 -13.22 -12.01
C GLU A 169 -21.06 -13.55 -10.71
N GLN A 170 -20.22 -14.59 -10.71
CA GLN A 170 -19.43 -15.05 -9.57
C GLN A 170 -18.21 -14.17 -9.28
N PHE A 171 -17.75 -13.36 -10.23
CA PHE A 171 -16.67 -12.41 -10.00
C PHE A 171 -17.19 -11.13 -9.35
N GLN A 172 -17.69 -11.25 -8.12
CA GLN A 172 -17.99 -10.08 -7.29
C GLN A 172 -16.70 -9.61 -6.63
N VAL A 173 -16.11 -8.55 -7.18
CA VAL A 173 -15.10 -7.77 -6.46
C VAL A 173 -15.80 -7.22 -5.22
N LYS A 174 -15.53 -7.81 -4.05
CA LYS A 174 -15.98 -7.23 -2.80
C LYS A 174 -15.19 -5.95 -2.58
N GLY A 175 -15.74 -4.83 -3.05
CA GLY A 175 -15.19 -3.51 -2.81
C GLY A 175 -15.01 -3.29 -1.31
N PHE A 176 -13.79 -2.99 -0.88
CA PHE A 176 -13.47 -2.76 0.53
C PHE A 176 -13.84 -1.34 1.00
N HIS A 177 -14.75 -0.66 0.31
CA HIS A 177 -15.20 0.69 0.63
C HIS A 177 -16.62 0.73 1.19
N GLN A 178 -16.80 0.08 2.32
CA GLN A 178 -17.69 0.57 3.38
C GLN A 178 -17.00 0.32 4.71
N ASN A 179 -16.08 1.22 5.09
CA ASN A 179 -15.80 1.58 6.48
C ASN A 179 -14.68 2.64 6.48
N ASN A 180 -15.10 3.90 6.58
CA ASN A 180 -14.43 5.01 7.27
C ASN A 180 -14.74 6.36 6.62
N GLN A 181 -16.02 6.73 6.61
CA GLN A 181 -16.45 8.13 6.74
C GLN A 181 -17.73 8.15 7.58
N ASP A 182 -17.59 7.84 8.87
CA ASP A 182 -18.31 8.58 9.90
C ASP A 182 -17.71 8.27 11.28
N GLY A 183 -17.25 9.32 11.94
CA GLY A 183 -16.69 9.29 13.28
C GLY A 183 -17.75 9.07 14.35
N SER A 184 -18.35 7.88 14.41
CA SER A 184 -19.01 7.39 15.62
C SER A 184 -18.88 5.87 15.72
N LEU A 185 -17.87 5.41 16.46
CA LEU A 185 -17.86 4.04 16.98
C LEU A 185 -18.94 3.97 18.06
N GLN A 186 -20.16 3.58 17.69
CA GLN A 186 -21.04 2.93 18.66
C GLN A 186 -20.42 1.57 19.00
N PRO A 187 -20.25 1.24 20.30
CA PRO A 187 -19.76 -0.06 20.67
C PRO A 187 -20.71 -1.14 20.13
N PRO A 188 -20.19 -2.32 19.74
CA PRO A 188 -21.03 -3.42 19.29
C PRO A 188 -22.09 -3.72 20.35
N LYS A 189 -23.36 -3.79 19.93
CA LYS A 189 -24.45 -4.25 20.80
C LYS A 189 -24.16 -5.69 21.20
N ILE A 190 -23.64 -5.87 22.42
CA ILE A 190 -23.54 -7.18 23.06
C ILE A 190 -24.98 -7.64 23.32
N PRO A 191 -25.41 -8.81 22.84
CA PRO A 191 -26.68 -9.40 23.24
C PRO A 191 -26.72 -9.51 24.77
N ASN A 192 -27.84 -9.16 25.40
CA ASN A 192 -28.05 -9.11 26.85
C ASN A 192 -27.85 -10.45 27.59
N GLU A 193 -27.36 -11.48 26.92
CA GLU A 193 -27.14 -12.83 27.43
C GLU A 193 -25.75 -13.06 28.07
N TYR A 194 -24.81 -12.11 27.94
CA TYR A 194 -23.44 -12.28 28.43
C TYR A 194 -22.98 -11.20 29.42
N ALA A 195 -23.91 -10.46 30.03
CA ALA A 195 -23.60 -9.33 30.91
C ALA A 195 -23.57 -9.68 32.41
N GLU A 196 -23.29 -10.93 32.79
CA GLU A 196 -23.10 -11.29 34.20
C GLU A 196 -21.84 -12.14 34.40
N PHE A 197 -20.77 -11.47 34.82
CA PHE A 197 -19.84 -12.04 35.79
C PHE A 197 -19.42 -10.93 36.76
N THR A 198 -20.17 -10.85 37.86
CA THR A 198 -19.79 -10.31 39.18
C THR A 198 -18.89 -11.39 39.82
N LEU A 199 -17.71 -11.18 40.42
CA LEU A 199 -17.05 -10.06 41.11
C LEU A 199 -15.54 -10.18 40.88
#